data_AF-A0A934A6K7-F1
#
_entry.id   AF-A0A934A6K7-F1
#
_cell.length_a   1.000
_cell.length_b   1.000
_cell.length_c   1.000
_cell.angle_alpha   90.00
_cell.angle_beta   90.00
_cell.angle_gamma   90.00
#
_symmetry.space_group_name_H-M   'P 1'
#
loop_
_entity.id
_entity.type
_entity.pdbx_description
1 polymer ?
#
loop_
_entity_poly.entity_id
_entity_poly.type
_entity_poly.pdbx_seq_one_letter_code
_entity_poly.pdbx_strand_id
1 'polypeptide(L)'
;MKRQEIKSIGYLTAVMVFGLILIAGCATMQTWPDDQRTAENKMDAIREKIEDGLKTGTLTPDQSQSFLKKLKFLQTDYSALQGKSVYRDDWDSLIRRLDALDAEINSRRLDLLESDINRTKRIEESRNADGIIYHGSANAQEYAPTPVDYSLYGRPPIPVNILLLIPAEFESFDHVGNYERGSIRYHLGREAELELRKAFGIEFAKVDVWPVRSEARAREMLLTNDPDHDRVRTYDYVSIPKFLRTDSLERKGKYEFEIDLQVEFDANNGSNITFKGHGSFITGKYAQSTPEKGASLALQYAVSALLDGIEKSRNLFVH
;
A
#
# COMPACT_ATOMS: atom_id res chain seq x y z
N MET A 1 5.15 66.80 46.07
CA MET A 1 4.14 66.22 45.17
C MET A 1 4.81 65.66 43.91
N LYS A 2 5.50 64.51 43.99
CA LYS A 2 6.10 63.78 42.84
C LYS A 2 6.32 62.30 43.19
N ARG A 3 5.24 61.58 43.52
CA ARG A 3 5.29 60.15 43.91
C ARG A 3 4.41 59.26 43.03
N GLN A 4 4.14 59.70 41.79
CA GLN A 4 3.30 58.98 40.83
C GLN A 4 3.98 58.60 39.51
N GLU A 5 5.20 59.06 39.21
CA GLU A 5 5.81 58.78 37.89
C GLU A 5 6.71 57.54 37.82
N ILE A 6 7.03 56.87 38.94
CA ILE A 6 7.96 55.72 38.92
C ILE A 6 7.24 54.40 38.63
N LYS A 7 5.91 54.36 38.65
CA LYS A 7 5.14 53.12 38.37
C LYS A 7 4.94 52.82 36.88
N SER A 8 5.17 53.79 35.99
CA SER A 8 4.90 53.60 34.55
C SER A 8 6.05 52.90 33.81
N ILE A 9 7.29 53.03 34.27
CA ILE A 9 8.47 52.46 33.60
C ILE A 9 8.57 50.94 33.80
N GLY A 10 8.19 50.43 34.99
CA GLY A 10 8.22 48.98 35.26
C GLY A 10 7.17 48.18 34.49
N TYR A 11 6.04 48.81 34.13
CA TYR A 11 4.97 48.13 33.38
C TYR A 11 5.30 48.03 31.88
N LEU A 12 6.02 49.02 31.32
CA LEU A 12 6.42 49.01 29.91
C LEU A 12 7.51 47.96 29.60
N THR A 13 8.44 47.70 30.52
CA THR A 13 9.44 46.65 30.36
C THR A 13 8.87 45.24 30.53
N ALA A 14 7.87 45.05 31.40
CA ALA A 14 7.19 43.75 31.53
C ALA A 14 6.36 43.39 30.28
N VAL A 15 5.71 44.37 29.64
CA VAL A 15 4.91 44.13 28.42
C VAL A 15 5.79 43.85 27.19
N MET A 16 6.98 44.44 27.09
CA MET A 16 7.91 44.12 25.98
C MET A 16 8.54 42.72 26.11
N VAL A 17 8.78 42.22 27.33
CA VAL A 17 9.31 40.86 27.54
C VAL A 17 8.24 39.79 27.36
N PHE A 18 6.97 40.07 27.68
CA PHE A 18 5.86 39.15 27.41
C PHE A 18 5.34 39.19 25.96
N GLY A 19 5.58 40.29 25.23
CA GLY A 19 5.25 40.41 23.80
C GLY A 19 6.15 39.59 22.87
N LEU A 20 7.34 39.17 23.33
CA LEU A 20 8.27 38.33 22.56
C LEU A 20 8.03 36.83 22.70
N ILE A 21 7.10 36.40 23.58
CA ILE A 21 6.76 34.97 23.75
C ILE A 21 5.48 34.60 22.98
N LEU A 22 4.78 35.57 22.37
CA LEU A 22 3.55 35.35 21.60
C LEU A 22 3.69 35.49 20.07
N ILE A 23 4.92 35.45 19.56
CA ILE A 23 5.18 35.04 18.17
C ILE A 23 5.62 33.57 18.18
N ALA A 24 4.78 32.72 18.78
CA ALA A 24 4.85 31.27 18.68
C ALA A 24 4.29 30.82 17.31
N GLY A 25 4.94 31.31 16.27
CA GLY A 25 4.69 31.04 14.87
C GLY A 25 5.94 31.31 14.05
N CYS A 26 7.12 31.13 14.65
CA CYS A 26 8.33 30.87 13.88
C CYS A 26 8.08 29.55 13.16
N ALA A 27 7.51 29.65 11.96
CA ALA A 27 7.74 28.65 10.94
C ALA A 27 9.25 28.50 10.85
N THR A 28 9.75 27.41 11.41
CA THR A 28 11.13 26.99 11.27
C THR A 28 11.33 26.73 9.78
N MET A 29 11.78 27.78 9.10
CA MET A 29 12.35 27.78 7.76
C MET A 29 13.63 26.94 7.80
N GLN A 30 13.45 25.63 7.93
CA GLN A 30 14.50 24.63 7.99
C GLN A 30 14.53 23.96 6.62
N THR A 31 15.71 23.91 6.00
CA THR A 31 15.91 23.07 4.82
C THR A 31 15.70 21.63 5.28
N TRP A 32 14.77 20.88 4.67
CA TRP A 32 14.41 19.50 5.03
C TRP A 32 15.05 18.50 4.04
N PRO A 33 16.24 17.94 4.33
CA PRO A 33 16.91 17.01 3.41
C PRO A 33 16.13 15.70 3.23
N ASP A 34 15.35 15.28 4.23
CA ASP A 34 14.65 14.00 4.20
C ASP A 34 13.39 14.06 3.33
N ASP A 35 12.65 15.17 3.35
CA ASP A 35 11.49 15.39 2.45
C ASP A 35 11.95 15.53 1.00
N GLN A 36 13.08 16.22 0.79
CA GLN A 36 13.72 16.30 -0.52
C GLN A 36 14.08 14.90 -1.05
N ARG A 37 14.79 14.09 -0.25
CA ARG A 37 15.17 12.72 -0.62
C ARG A 37 13.94 11.83 -0.85
N THR A 38 12.90 12.00 -0.04
CA THR A 38 11.64 11.26 -0.17
C THR A 38 10.92 11.60 -1.48
N ALA A 39 10.86 12.88 -1.83
CA ALA A 39 10.28 13.33 -3.10
C ALA A 39 11.09 12.83 -4.31
N GLU A 40 12.43 12.88 -4.26
CA GLU A 40 13.33 12.33 -5.29
C GLU A 40 13.07 10.84 -5.52
N ASN A 41 13.14 10.04 -4.45
CA ASN A 41 12.91 8.60 -4.52
C ASN A 41 11.52 8.26 -5.09
N LYS A 42 10.47 9.01 -4.71
CA LYS A 42 9.12 8.80 -5.22
C LYS A 42 8.99 9.16 -6.70
N MET A 43 9.61 10.26 -7.15
CA MET A 43 9.59 10.64 -8.57
C MET A 43 10.28 9.60 -9.44
N ASP A 44 11.40 9.04 -8.98
CA ASP A 44 12.13 8.01 -9.70
C ASP A 44 11.34 6.69 -9.75
N ALA A 45 10.77 6.26 -8.61
CA ALA A 45 9.90 5.09 -8.57
C ALA A 45 8.67 5.23 -9.48
N ILE A 46 8.05 6.42 -9.52
CA ILE A 46 6.91 6.69 -10.42
C ILE A 46 7.34 6.65 -11.88
N ARG A 47 8.49 7.25 -12.23
CA ARG A 47 9.02 7.21 -13.60
C ARG A 47 9.24 5.78 -14.05
N GLU A 48 9.90 4.98 -13.21
CA GLU A 48 10.17 3.58 -13.46
C GLU A 48 8.88 2.77 -13.63
N LYS A 49 7.89 2.94 -12.76
CA LYS A 49 6.58 2.28 -12.89
C LYS A 49 5.86 2.61 -14.20
N ILE A 50 6.00 3.85 -14.69
CA ILE A 50 5.44 4.25 -15.99
C ILE A 50 6.19 3.56 -17.14
N GLU A 51 7.52 3.54 -17.08
CA GLU A 51 8.36 2.87 -18.08
C GLU A 51 8.12 1.36 -18.13
N ASP A 52 8.08 0.71 -16.96
CA ASP A 52 7.72 -0.69 -16.80
C ASP A 52 6.30 -0.95 -17.28
N GLY A 53 5.34 -0.10 -16.91
CA GLY A 53 3.95 -0.23 -17.35
C GLY A 53 3.81 -0.16 -18.87
N LEU A 54 4.58 0.71 -19.51
CA LEU A 54 4.62 0.82 -20.96
C LEU A 54 5.28 -0.40 -21.62
N LYS A 55 6.40 -0.90 -21.07
CA LYS A 55 7.13 -2.07 -21.59
C LYS A 55 6.30 -3.35 -21.48
N THR A 56 5.63 -3.52 -20.34
CA THR A 56 4.79 -4.70 -20.04
C THR A 56 3.40 -4.63 -20.67
N GLY A 57 3.02 -3.49 -21.26
CA GLY A 57 1.68 -3.26 -21.81
C GLY A 57 0.59 -3.08 -20.75
N THR A 58 0.94 -3.03 -19.46
CA THR A 58 0.00 -2.73 -18.36
C THR A 58 -0.37 -1.25 -18.29
N LEU A 59 0.25 -0.41 -19.12
CA LEU A 59 -0.20 0.94 -19.44
C LEU A 59 -0.19 1.14 -20.96
N THR A 60 -1.22 1.81 -21.48
CA THR A 60 -1.21 2.20 -22.89
C THR A 60 -0.22 3.34 -23.13
N PRO A 61 0.29 3.52 -24.37
CA PRO A 61 1.16 4.66 -24.71
C PRO A 61 0.55 6.02 -24.32
N ASP A 62 -0.75 6.20 -24.52
CA ASP A 62 -1.47 7.43 -24.17
C ASP A 62 -1.54 7.65 -22.65
N GLN A 63 -1.75 6.59 -21.87
CA GLN A 63 -1.73 6.65 -20.41
C GLN A 63 -0.34 6.99 -19.88
N SER A 64 0.70 6.32 -20.38
CA SER A 64 2.08 6.59 -20.01
C SER A 64 2.49 8.02 -20.33
N GLN A 65 2.10 8.56 -21.49
CA GLN A 65 2.35 9.96 -21.83
C GLN A 65 1.61 10.93 -20.90
N SER A 66 0.36 10.63 -20.54
CA SER A 66 -0.42 11.42 -19.59
C SER A 66 0.25 11.46 -18.21
N PHE A 67 0.74 10.31 -17.72
CA PHE A 67 1.42 10.21 -16.43
C PHE A 67 2.79 10.89 -16.43
N LEU A 68 3.59 10.73 -17.48
CA LEU A 68 4.87 11.43 -17.63
C LEU A 68 4.67 12.96 -17.64
N LYS A 69 3.59 13.44 -18.28
CA LYS A 69 3.25 14.87 -18.26
C LYS A 69 2.91 15.37 -16.86
N LYS A 70 2.14 14.60 -16.08
CA LYS A 70 1.82 14.92 -14.68
C LYS A 70 3.09 14.90 -13.80
N LEU A 71 3.93 13.89 -13.96
CA LEU A 71 5.20 13.78 -13.24
C LEU A 71 6.14 14.95 -13.56
N LYS A 72 6.21 15.38 -14.82
CA LYS A 72 7.02 16.55 -15.23
C LYS A 72 6.55 17.85 -14.56
N PHE A 73 5.24 18.00 -14.37
CA PHE A 73 4.69 19.14 -13.63
C PHE A 73 5.11 19.08 -12.15
N LEU A 74 5.04 17.90 -11.52
CA LEU A 74 5.52 17.69 -10.15
C LEU A 74 7.03 17.89 -10.00
N GLN A 75 7.82 17.53 -11.01
CA GLN A 75 9.26 17.82 -11.05
C GLN A 75 9.55 19.31 -11.09
N THR A 76 8.71 20.09 -11.78
CA THR A 76 8.84 21.55 -11.79
C THR A 76 8.56 22.11 -10.40
N ASP A 77 7.54 21.60 -9.70
CA ASP A 77 7.23 21.97 -8.33
C ASP A 77 8.35 21.55 -7.36
N TYR A 78 8.88 20.34 -7.51
CA TYR A 78 10.06 19.87 -6.78
C TYR A 78 11.27 20.80 -6.96
N SER A 79 11.64 21.14 -8.20
CA SER A 79 12.75 22.07 -8.47
C SER A 79 12.50 23.47 -7.91
N ALA A 80 11.23 23.88 -7.77
CA ALA A 80 10.88 25.14 -7.14
C ALA A 80 11.13 25.13 -5.61
N LEU A 81 11.05 23.97 -4.95
CA LEU A 81 11.30 23.78 -3.52
C LEU A 81 12.75 23.39 -3.20
N GLN A 82 13.42 22.69 -4.12
CA GLN A 82 14.77 22.16 -3.95
C GLN A 82 15.79 23.24 -3.57
N GLY A 83 16.57 22.99 -2.51
CA GLY A 83 17.62 23.90 -2.04
C GLY A 83 17.12 25.22 -1.46
N LYS A 84 15.80 25.40 -1.29
CA LYS A 84 15.19 26.59 -0.69
C LYS A 84 14.66 26.28 0.70
N SER A 85 14.64 27.31 1.54
CA SER A 85 13.94 27.25 2.82
C SER A 85 12.46 27.59 2.58
N VAL A 86 11.62 26.55 2.59
CA VAL A 86 10.18 26.61 2.30
C VAL A 86 9.40 26.03 3.48
N TYR A 87 8.08 26.24 3.50
CA TYR A 87 7.26 25.67 4.56
C TYR A 87 7.17 24.15 4.40
N ARG A 88 7.10 23.43 5.52
CA ARG A 88 6.91 21.97 5.52
C ARG A 88 5.65 21.56 4.74
N ASP A 89 4.59 22.34 4.86
CA ASP A 89 3.32 22.13 4.14
C ASP A 89 3.51 22.11 2.60
N ASP A 90 4.51 22.84 2.07
CA ASP A 90 4.81 22.83 0.63
C ASP A 90 5.42 21.49 0.20
N TRP A 91 6.32 20.93 1.02
CA TRP A 91 6.89 19.60 0.84
C TRP A 91 5.83 18.50 1.01
N ASP A 92 5.03 18.57 2.07
CA ASP A 92 3.94 17.62 2.32
C ASP A 92 2.90 17.64 1.17
N SER A 93 2.61 18.82 0.61
CA SER A 93 1.74 18.97 -0.55
C SER A 93 2.32 18.30 -1.80
N LEU A 94 3.62 18.46 -2.05
CA LEU A 94 4.30 17.80 -3.16
C LEU A 94 4.30 16.27 -2.99
N ILE A 95 4.67 15.78 -1.81
CA ILE A 95 4.70 14.35 -1.50
C ILE A 95 3.32 13.72 -1.68
N ARG A 96 2.27 14.36 -1.15
CA ARG A 96 0.89 13.89 -1.31
C ARG A 96 0.44 13.84 -2.77
N ARG A 97 0.91 14.76 -3.61
CA ARG A 97 0.62 14.76 -5.05
C ARG A 97 1.40 13.68 -5.80
N LEU A 98 2.62 13.35 -5.36
CA LEU A 98 3.36 12.20 -5.87
C LEU A 98 2.66 10.89 -5.48
N ASP A 99 2.22 10.75 -4.23
CA ASP A 99 1.46 9.58 -3.77
C ASP A 99 0.14 9.41 -4.53
N ALA A 100 -0.56 10.51 -4.79
CA ALA A 100 -1.79 10.47 -5.59
C ALA A 100 -1.52 10.03 -7.04
N LEU A 101 -0.40 10.44 -7.63
CA LEU A 101 0.01 10.04 -8.97
C LEU A 101 0.39 8.55 -9.00
N ASP A 102 1.14 8.08 -8.00
CA ASP A 102 1.49 6.67 -7.87
C ASP A 102 0.24 5.78 -7.74
N ALA A 103 -0.71 6.16 -6.89
CA ALA A 103 -1.98 5.47 -6.74
C ALA A 103 -2.82 5.48 -8.04
N GLU A 104 -2.81 6.59 -8.80
CA GLU A 104 -3.50 6.67 -10.09
C GLU A 104 -2.89 5.69 -11.11
N ILE A 105 -1.56 5.58 -11.15
CA ILE A 105 -0.86 4.62 -12.02
C ILE A 105 -1.21 3.18 -11.63
N ASN A 106 -1.17 2.85 -10.34
CA ASN A 106 -1.50 1.52 -9.85
C ASN A 106 -2.95 1.15 -10.20
N SER A 107 -3.90 2.08 -10.04
CA SER A 107 -5.30 1.87 -10.43
C SER A 107 -5.45 1.60 -11.94
N ARG A 108 -4.75 2.34 -12.81
CA ARG A 108 -4.85 2.11 -14.27
C ARG A 108 -4.23 0.81 -14.73
N ARG A 109 -3.13 0.39 -14.09
CA ARG A 109 -2.54 -0.93 -14.35
C ARG A 109 -3.54 -2.04 -13.99
N LEU A 110 -4.28 -1.87 -12.90
CA LEU A 110 -5.29 -2.83 -12.46
C LEU A 110 -6.50 -2.90 -13.42
N ASP A 111 -6.99 -1.76 -13.92
CA ASP A 111 -8.09 -1.72 -14.90
C ASP A 111 -7.79 -2.57 -16.15
N LEU A 112 -6.54 -2.54 -16.63
CA LEU A 112 -6.10 -3.28 -17.82
C LEU A 112 -5.93 -4.77 -17.54
N LEU A 113 -5.35 -5.12 -16.39
CA LEU A 113 -5.25 -6.51 -15.95
C LEU A 113 -6.63 -7.17 -15.79
N GLU A 114 -7.60 -6.45 -15.21
CA GLU A 114 -8.96 -6.96 -15.05
C GLU A 114 -9.70 -7.09 -16.40
N SER A 115 -9.47 -6.16 -17.33
CA SER A 115 -9.99 -6.25 -18.70
C SER A 115 -9.45 -7.47 -19.45
N ASP A 116 -8.15 -7.78 -19.31
CA ASP A 116 -7.52 -8.92 -19.98
C ASP A 116 -7.93 -10.27 -19.35
N ILE A 117 -8.09 -10.32 -18.02
CA ILE A 117 -8.67 -11.48 -17.32
C ILE A 117 -10.11 -11.73 -17.80
N ASN A 118 -10.93 -10.68 -17.93
CA ASN A 118 -12.31 -10.80 -18.40
C ASN A 118 -12.41 -11.19 -19.89
N ARG A 119 -11.46 -10.74 -20.73
CA ARG A 119 -11.35 -11.21 -22.11
C ARG A 119 -10.98 -12.68 -22.20
N THR A 120 -10.05 -13.13 -21.37
CA THR A 120 -9.59 -14.53 -21.35
C THR A 120 -10.70 -15.48 -20.91
N LYS A 121 -11.46 -15.12 -19.86
CA LYS A 121 -12.65 -15.88 -19.42
C LYS A 121 -13.72 -16.01 -20.50
N ARG A 122 -13.99 -14.93 -21.25
CA ARG A 122 -14.98 -14.96 -22.35
C ARG A 122 -14.55 -15.89 -23.50
N ILE A 123 -13.24 -16.05 -23.74
CA ILE A 123 -12.69 -16.95 -24.77
C ILE A 123 -12.71 -18.42 -24.31
N GLU A 124 -12.52 -18.70 -23.02
CA GLU A 124 -12.65 -20.07 -22.46
C GLU A 124 -14.12 -20.52 -22.38
N GLU A 125 -15.03 -19.62 -22.02
CA GLU A 125 -16.47 -19.93 -21.93
C GLU A 125 -17.09 -20.22 -23.32
N SER A 126 -16.55 -19.61 -24.38
CA SER A 126 -16.95 -19.92 -25.76
C SER A 126 -16.29 -21.18 -26.34
N ARG A 127 -15.21 -21.70 -25.73
CA ARG A 127 -14.54 -22.96 -26.11
C ARG A 127 -15.16 -24.21 -25.49
N ASN A 128 -15.87 -24.09 -24.37
CA ASN A 128 -16.51 -25.21 -23.68
C ASN A 128 -17.91 -25.56 -24.22
N ALA A 129 -18.43 -24.82 -25.21
CA ALA A 129 -19.77 -25.02 -25.76
C ALA A 129 -19.83 -25.99 -26.96
N ASP A 130 -18.72 -26.25 -27.66
CA ASP A 130 -18.70 -27.13 -28.84
C ASP A 130 -17.72 -28.29 -28.64
N GLY A 131 -18.28 -29.45 -28.27
CA GLY A 131 -17.55 -30.70 -28.21
C GLY A 131 -17.16 -31.18 -29.62
N ILE A 132 -15.89 -31.01 -29.99
CA ILE A 132 -15.28 -31.72 -31.12
C ILE A 132 -13.94 -32.31 -30.66
N ILE A 133 -13.82 -33.63 -30.76
CA ILE A 133 -12.57 -34.39 -30.57
C ILE A 133 -11.68 -34.19 -31.80
N TYR A 134 -10.44 -33.76 -31.60
CA TYR A 134 -9.35 -34.02 -32.55
C TYR A 134 -8.09 -34.53 -31.83
N HIS A 135 -7.52 -35.58 -32.45
CA HIS A 135 -6.19 -36.13 -32.23
C HIS A 135 -5.09 -35.07 -32.51
N GLY A 136 -3.94 -35.26 -31.87
CA GLY A 136 -2.94 -34.23 -31.63
C GLY A 136 -2.21 -33.64 -32.84
N SER A 137 -1.63 -32.46 -32.60
CA SER A 137 -0.41 -32.00 -33.24
C SER A 137 0.29 -31.01 -32.32
N ALA A 138 1.60 -31.17 -32.23
CA ALA A 138 2.51 -30.46 -31.36
C ALA A 138 2.49 -28.93 -31.57
N ASN A 139 2.40 -28.20 -30.45
CA ASN A 139 3.03 -26.91 -30.15
C ASN A 139 2.25 -26.23 -29.02
N ALA A 140 2.17 -26.89 -27.86
CA ALA A 140 1.93 -26.20 -26.61
C ALA A 140 3.28 -25.63 -26.17
N GLN A 141 3.64 -24.47 -26.72
CA GLN A 141 4.65 -23.63 -26.08
C GLN A 141 3.95 -23.05 -24.86
N GLU A 142 4.10 -23.80 -23.77
CA GLU A 142 3.85 -23.44 -22.39
C GLU A 142 4.17 -21.94 -22.22
N TYR A 143 3.13 -21.12 -22.04
CA TYR A 143 3.28 -19.76 -21.52
C TYR A 143 3.72 -19.90 -20.06
N ALA A 144 4.97 -20.31 -19.86
CA ALA A 144 5.66 -20.00 -18.64
C ALA A 144 5.66 -18.47 -18.55
N PRO A 145 5.16 -17.87 -17.45
CA PRO A 145 5.28 -16.43 -17.27
C PRO A 145 6.75 -16.07 -17.45
N THR A 146 7.02 -15.12 -18.35
CA THR A 146 8.37 -14.60 -18.54
C THR A 146 8.93 -14.21 -17.17
N PRO A 147 10.11 -14.70 -16.76
CA PRO A 147 10.74 -14.28 -15.52
C PRO A 147 10.78 -12.75 -15.52
N VAL A 148 10.14 -12.13 -14.54
CA VAL A 148 10.21 -10.69 -14.35
C VAL A 148 11.70 -10.36 -14.14
N ASP A 149 12.24 -9.41 -14.90
CA ASP A 149 13.62 -8.98 -14.72
C ASP A 149 13.71 -8.10 -13.47
N TYR A 150 13.99 -8.75 -12.34
CA TYR A 150 14.04 -8.15 -11.01
C TYR A 150 15.26 -7.25 -10.76
N SER A 151 16.13 -7.04 -11.75
CA SER A 151 17.30 -6.14 -11.62
C SER A 151 16.93 -4.66 -11.42
N LEU A 152 15.66 -4.31 -11.63
CA LEU A 152 15.10 -2.97 -11.52
C LEU A 152 14.58 -2.61 -10.10
N TYR A 153 14.27 -3.60 -9.25
CA TYR A 153 13.76 -3.38 -7.87
C TYR A 153 14.84 -3.24 -6.78
N GLY A 154 16.10 -3.02 -7.18
CA GLY A 154 17.23 -2.78 -6.27
C GLY A 154 17.70 -3.99 -5.44
N ARG A 155 16.84 -4.98 -5.22
CA ARG A 155 17.17 -6.28 -4.60
C ARG A 155 16.36 -7.40 -5.26
N PRO A 156 16.95 -8.60 -5.45
CA PRO A 156 16.21 -9.76 -5.94
C PRO A 156 15.10 -10.13 -4.94
N PRO A 157 14.02 -10.82 -5.35
CA PRO A 157 13.03 -11.35 -4.42
C PRO A 157 13.68 -12.24 -3.36
N ILE A 158 13.06 -12.33 -2.19
CA ILE A 158 13.49 -13.28 -1.16
C ILE A 158 13.35 -14.69 -1.75
N PRO A 159 14.42 -15.51 -1.79
CA PRO A 159 14.45 -16.79 -2.50
C PRO A 159 13.74 -17.91 -1.73
N VAL A 160 12.49 -17.67 -1.33
CA VAL A 160 11.64 -18.60 -0.59
C VAL A 160 10.29 -18.76 -1.29
N ASN A 161 9.72 -19.95 -1.17
CA ASN A 161 8.39 -20.29 -1.66
C ASN A 161 7.41 -20.16 -0.50
N ILE A 162 6.38 -19.34 -0.70
CA ILE A 162 5.35 -19.09 0.31
C ILE A 162 4.01 -19.62 -0.15
N LEU A 163 3.32 -20.28 0.77
CA LEU A 163 1.90 -20.56 0.65
C LEU A 163 1.12 -19.56 1.48
N LEU A 164 0.29 -18.74 0.83
CA LEU A 164 -0.64 -17.84 1.51
C LEU A 164 -1.99 -18.55 1.68
N LEU A 165 -2.24 -19.02 2.90
CA LEU A 165 -3.54 -19.59 3.29
C LEU A 165 -4.47 -18.43 3.60
N ILE A 166 -5.56 -18.28 2.85
CA ILE A 166 -6.54 -17.19 3.03
C ILE A 166 -7.76 -17.72 3.78
N PRO A 167 -7.94 -17.37 5.07
CA PRO A 167 -9.15 -17.72 5.80
C PRO A 167 -10.40 -17.07 5.19
N ALA A 168 -11.52 -17.80 5.19
CA ALA A 168 -12.81 -17.27 4.72
C ALA A 168 -13.22 -16.00 5.48
N GLU A 169 -12.99 -15.94 6.80
CA GLU A 169 -13.24 -14.77 7.63
C GLU A 169 -12.35 -13.58 7.29
N PHE A 170 -11.17 -13.80 6.72
CA PHE A 170 -10.30 -12.75 6.22
C PHE A 170 -10.81 -12.25 4.86
N GLU A 171 -11.08 -13.17 3.91
CA GLU A 171 -11.54 -12.83 2.56
C GLU A 171 -12.92 -12.15 2.56
N SER A 172 -13.83 -12.60 3.42
CA SER A 172 -15.18 -12.04 3.55
C SER A 172 -15.29 -10.93 4.60
N PHE A 173 -14.17 -10.37 5.06
CA PHE A 173 -14.18 -9.35 6.10
C PHE A 173 -14.87 -8.07 5.61
N ASP A 174 -15.97 -7.73 6.27
CA ASP A 174 -16.73 -6.51 6.05
C ASP A 174 -16.58 -5.57 7.24
N HIS A 175 -16.21 -4.32 6.98
CA HIS A 175 -16.23 -3.26 7.99
C HIS A 175 -17.46 -2.37 7.79
N VAL A 176 -18.12 -1.97 8.88
CA VAL A 176 -19.26 -1.06 8.82
C VAL A 176 -18.90 0.23 9.54
N GLY A 177 -18.68 1.30 8.76
CA GLY A 177 -18.48 2.64 9.29
C GLY A 177 -19.81 3.32 9.57
N ASN A 178 -20.03 3.73 10.82
CA ASN A 178 -21.22 4.48 11.22
C ASN A 178 -20.93 5.98 11.19
N TYR A 179 -21.60 6.70 10.29
CA TYR A 179 -21.42 8.14 10.08
C TYR A 179 -22.71 8.92 10.36
N GLU A 180 -22.63 10.25 10.41
CA GLU A 180 -23.80 11.10 10.70
C GLU A 180 -24.96 10.87 9.72
N ARG A 181 -24.63 10.49 8.47
CA ARG A 181 -25.60 10.30 7.38
C ARG A 181 -26.02 8.84 7.16
N GLY A 182 -25.54 7.92 7.99
CA GLY A 182 -25.84 6.49 7.88
C GLY A 182 -24.60 5.61 7.95
N SER A 183 -24.83 4.30 7.79
CA SER A 183 -23.77 3.30 7.77
C SER A 183 -23.30 3.02 6.36
N ILE A 184 -21.99 2.96 6.14
CA ILE A 184 -21.37 2.47 4.89
C ILE A 184 -20.68 1.14 5.20
N ARG A 185 -20.86 0.15 4.33
CA ARG A 185 -20.19 -1.15 4.41
C ARG A 185 -19.01 -1.19 3.44
N TYR A 186 -17.86 -1.62 3.94
CA TYR A 186 -16.61 -1.74 3.21
C TYR A 186 -16.23 -3.22 3.10
N HIS A 187 -16.11 -3.72 1.88
CA HIS A 187 -15.70 -5.10 1.58
C HIS A 187 -14.17 -5.23 1.59
N LEU A 188 -13.57 -5.06 2.77
CA LEU A 188 -12.12 -4.95 2.92
C LEU A 188 -11.38 -6.27 2.71
N GLY A 189 -12.01 -7.41 3.00
CA GLY A 189 -11.35 -8.71 2.95
C GLY A 189 -10.79 -9.06 1.56
N ARG A 190 -11.62 -8.93 0.53
CA ARG A 190 -11.21 -9.20 -0.86
C ARG A 190 -10.16 -8.21 -1.35
N GLU A 191 -10.28 -6.95 -0.96
CA GLU A 191 -9.29 -5.94 -1.30
C GLU A 191 -7.94 -6.25 -0.63
N ALA A 192 -7.95 -6.65 0.64
CA ALA A 192 -6.73 -6.98 1.39
C ALA A 192 -6.05 -8.22 0.84
N GLU A 193 -6.82 -9.24 0.45
CA GLU A 193 -6.31 -10.45 -0.21
C GLU A 193 -5.61 -10.11 -1.54
N LEU A 194 -6.23 -9.25 -2.36
CA LEU A 194 -5.63 -8.77 -3.61
C LEU A 194 -4.34 -7.97 -3.37
N GLU A 195 -4.35 -7.06 -2.40
CA GLU A 195 -3.16 -6.25 -2.07
C GLU A 195 -2.03 -7.11 -1.50
N LEU A 196 -2.32 -8.06 -0.60
CA LEU A 196 -1.33 -9.01 -0.08
C LEU A 196 -0.76 -9.90 -1.19
N ARG A 197 -1.61 -10.42 -2.09
CA ARG A 197 -1.17 -11.25 -3.21
C ARG A 197 -0.20 -10.50 -4.12
N LYS A 198 -0.51 -9.24 -4.46
CA LYS A 198 0.38 -8.38 -5.27
C LYS A 198 1.69 -8.11 -4.53
N ALA A 199 1.58 -7.68 -3.28
CA ALA A 199 2.70 -7.34 -2.42
C ALA A 199 3.68 -8.53 -2.29
N PHE A 200 3.16 -9.72 -1.98
CA PHE A 200 3.99 -10.90 -1.78
C PHE A 200 4.56 -11.42 -3.10
N GLY A 201 3.81 -11.32 -4.20
CA GLY A 201 4.32 -11.69 -5.52
C GLY A 201 5.50 -10.84 -6.01
N ILE A 202 5.72 -9.67 -5.39
CA ILE A 202 6.90 -8.82 -5.62
C ILE A 202 8.03 -9.22 -4.65
N GLU A 203 7.69 -9.43 -3.37
CA GLU A 203 8.70 -9.62 -2.31
C GLU A 203 9.34 -11.02 -2.30
N PHE A 204 8.60 -12.07 -2.70
CA PHE A 204 9.04 -13.46 -2.61
C PHE A 204 9.20 -14.11 -3.98
N ALA A 205 10.12 -15.06 -4.09
CA ALA A 205 10.42 -15.76 -5.34
C ALA A 205 9.23 -16.55 -5.89
N LYS A 206 8.41 -17.13 -4.99
CA LYS A 206 7.17 -17.80 -5.37
C LYS A 206 6.11 -17.63 -4.30
N VAL A 207 4.89 -17.33 -4.72
CA VAL A 207 3.72 -17.24 -3.85
C VAL A 207 2.58 -18.02 -4.47
N ASP A 208 2.13 -19.06 -3.79
CA ASP A 208 0.88 -19.75 -4.11
C ASP A 208 -0.19 -19.33 -3.10
N VAL A 209 -1.45 -19.24 -3.54
CA VAL A 209 -2.57 -18.84 -2.69
C VAL A 209 -3.54 -20.00 -2.56
N TRP A 210 -3.98 -20.30 -1.34
CA TRP A 210 -4.96 -21.35 -1.08
C TRP A 210 -6.05 -20.83 -0.13
N PRO A 211 -7.28 -20.62 -0.62
CA PRO A 211 -8.40 -20.27 0.26
C PRO A 211 -8.77 -21.44 1.17
N VAL A 212 -9.03 -21.14 2.43
CA VAL A 212 -9.38 -22.14 3.46
C VAL A 212 -10.62 -21.70 4.23
N ARG A 213 -11.40 -22.68 4.70
CA ARG A 213 -12.70 -22.43 5.35
C ARG A 213 -12.64 -21.60 6.64
N SER A 214 -11.47 -21.52 7.28
CA SER A 214 -11.27 -20.78 8.54
C SER A 214 -9.79 -20.61 8.88
N GLU A 215 -9.43 -19.69 9.77
CA GLU A 215 -8.09 -19.57 10.37
C GLU A 215 -7.74 -20.85 11.13
N ALA A 216 -8.71 -21.41 11.87
CA ALA A 216 -8.53 -22.69 12.57
C ALA A 216 -8.12 -23.82 11.60
N ARG A 217 -8.78 -23.92 10.44
CA ARG A 217 -8.39 -24.87 9.39
C ARG A 217 -6.98 -24.62 8.89
N ALA A 218 -6.61 -23.35 8.64
CA ALA A 218 -5.26 -22.99 8.22
C ALA A 218 -4.21 -23.52 9.21
N ARG A 219 -4.47 -23.36 10.51
CA ARG A 219 -3.60 -23.87 11.59
C ARG A 219 -3.62 -25.39 11.70
N GLU A 220 -4.76 -26.05 11.50
CA GLU A 220 -4.84 -27.52 11.47
C GLU A 220 -3.94 -28.10 10.37
N MET A 221 -3.91 -27.50 9.18
CA MET A 221 -3.06 -27.95 8.06
C MET A 221 -1.56 -27.90 8.39
N LEU A 222 -1.15 -27.17 9.44
CA LEU A 222 0.24 -27.12 9.91
C LEU A 222 0.62 -28.32 10.80
N LEU A 223 -0.35 -29.09 11.30
CA LEU A 223 -0.17 -30.22 12.21
C LEU A 223 0.16 -31.50 11.44
N THR A 224 1.06 -32.33 11.98
CA THR A 224 1.56 -33.55 11.32
C THR A 224 0.50 -34.64 11.10
N ASN A 225 -0.64 -34.56 11.77
CA ASN A 225 -1.76 -35.48 11.62
C ASN A 225 -2.79 -35.04 10.57
N ASP A 226 -2.60 -33.87 9.96
CA ASP A 226 -3.50 -33.36 8.94
C ASP A 226 -3.20 -33.96 7.56
N PRO A 227 -4.21 -34.37 6.77
CA PRO A 227 -3.98 -34.92 5.43
C PRO A 227 -3.33 -33.93 4.47
N ASP A 228 -3.46 -32.61 4.68
CA ASP A 228 -2.83 -31.59 3.83
C ASP A 228 -1.43 -31.19 4.33
N HIS A 229 -0.95 -31.74 5.46
CA HIS A 229 0.32 -31.35 6.08
C HIS A 229 1.50 -31.46 5.11
N ASP A 230 1.69 -32.64 4.51
CA ASP A 230 2.82 -32.89 3.62
C ASP A 230 2.83 -31.93 2.43
N ARG A 231 1.65 -31.57 1.92
CA ARG A 231 1.48 -30.61 0.83
C ARG A 231 1.80 -29.17 1.27
N VAL A 232 1.37 -28.77 2.46
CA VAL A 232 1.63 -27.44 3.00
C VAL A 232 3.11 -27.27 3.38
N ARG A 233 3.77 -28.36 3.80
CA ARG A 233 5.20 -28.36 4.15
C ARG A 233 6.16 -28.49 2.97
N THR A 234 5.67 -28.54 1.73
CA THR A 234 6.54 -28.37 0.55
C THR A 234 6.99 -26.92 0.36
N TYR A 235 6.35 -25.97 1.06
CA TYR A 235 6.70 -24.55 1.04
C TYR A 235 7.67 -24.23 2.17
N ASP A 236 8.53 -23.23 1.94
CA ASP A 236 9.48 -22.77 2.95
C ASP A 236 8.73 -22.11 4.12
N TYR A 237 7.69 -21.33 3.78
CA TYR A 237 6.80 -20.67 4.73
C TYR A 237 5.34 -20.83 4.36
N VAL A 238 4.51 -20.96 5.38
CA VAL A 238 3.06 -20.89 5.28
C VAL A 238 2.61 -19.61 5.97
N SER A 239 1.87 -18.77 5.25
CA SER A 239 1.43 -17.47 5.74
C SER A 239 -0.07 -17.42 5.95
N ILE A 240 -0.49 -16.82 7.06
CA ILE A 240 -1.90 -16.70 7.47
C ILE A 240 -2.18 -15.24 7.83
N PRO A 241 -2.96 -14.50 7.02
CA PRO A 241 -3.31 -13.11 7.29
C PRO A 241 -4.52 -13.00 8.21
N LYS A 242 -4.58 -11.91 8.98
CA LYS A 242 -5.76 -11.51 9.76
C LYS A 242 -5.87 -10.00 9.90
N PHE A 243 -7.11 -9.51 10.00
CA PHE A 243 -7.39 -8.17 10.50
C PHE A 243 -7.30 -8.18 12.03
N LEU A 244 -6.52 -7.26 12.59
CA LEU A 244 -6.47 -7.05 14.04
C LEU A 244 -7.49 -6.01 14.49
N ARG A 245 -7.61 -4.94 13.70
CA ARG A 245 -8.47 -3.81 14.01
C ARG A 245 -8.85 -3.09 12.73
N THR A 246 -10.08 -2.60 12.68
CA THR A 246 -10.54 -1.68 11.66
C THR A 246 -11.47 -0.68 12.30
N ASP A 247 -11.02 0.57 12.35
CA ASP A 247 -11.77 1.66 12.93
C ASP A 247 -12.10 2.68 11.85
N SER A 248 -13.27 3.31 11.98
CA SER A 248 -13.64 4.43 11.12
C SER A 248 -14.46 5.46 11.89
N LEU A 249 -14.17 6.74 11.67
CA LEU A 249 -14.73 7.86 12.42
C LEU A 249 -15.06 9.02 11.47
N GLU A 250 -16.22 9.68 11.64
CA GLU A 250 -16.44 11.03 11.10
C GLU A 250 -16.20 12.07 12.19
N ARG A 251 -15.26 13.01 11.96
CA ARG A 251 -14.98 14.10 12.90
C ARG A 251 -14.84 15.43 12.15
N LYS A 252 -15.69 16.40 12.50
CA LYS A 252 -15.66 17.78 11.94
C LYS A 252 -15.68 17.77 10.40
N GLY A 253 -16.48 16.88 9.81
CA GLY A 253 -16.53 16.70 8.37
C GLY A 253 -15.21 16.19 7.77
N LYS A 254 -14.56 15.26 8.45
CA LYS A 254 -13.48 14.43 7.91
C LYS A 254 -13.83 12.97 8.22
N TYR A 255 -13.51 12.07 7.30
CA TYR A 255 -13.58 10.63 7.57
C TYR A 255 -12.17 10.12 7.83
N GLU A 256 -11.99 9.45 8.94
CA GLU A 256 -10.75 8.83 9.39
C GLU A 256 -10.93 7.32 9.37
N PHE A 257 -9.90 6.63 8.89
CA PHE A 257 -9.84 5.18 8.81
C PHE A 257 -8.52 4.70 9.41
N GLU A 258 -8.57 3.68 10.25
CA GLU A 258 -7.40 2.97 10.75
C GLU A 258 -7.57 1.48 10.47
N ILE A 259 -6.57 0.85 9.88
CA ILE A 259 -6.54 -0.58 9.58
C ILE A 259 -5.25 -1.16 10.14
N ASP A 260 -5.40 -2.17 10.99
CA ASP A 260 -4.29 -2.99 11.48
C ASP A 260 -4.40 -4.40 10.88
N LEU A 261 -3.38 -4.78 10.13
CA LEU A 261 -3.21 -6.11 9.55
C LEU A 261 -2.09 -6.87 10.25
N GLN A 262 -2.21 -8.18 10.29
CA GLN A 262 -1.14 -9.08 10.70
C GLN A 262 -1.02 -10.23 9.71
N VAL A 263 0.22 -10.63 9.42
CA VAL A 263 0.51 -11.90 8.74
C VAL A 263 1.48 -12.70 9.59
N GLU A 264 1.08 -13.92 9.92
CA GLU A 264 1.93 -14.92 10.56
C GLU A 264 2.60 -15.75 9.46
N PHE A 265 3.87 -16.09 9.63
CA PHE A 265 4.66 -16.94 8.74
C PHE A 265 5.19 -18.11 9.56
N ASP A 266 4.74 -19.32 9.26
CA ASP A 266 5.16 -20.57 9.87
C ASP A 266 6.16 -21.28 8.96
N ALA A 267 7.40 -21.41 9.41
CA ALA A 267 8.46 -22.10 8.69
C ALA A 267 8.33 -23.63 8.81
N ASN A 268 8.94 -24.35 7.89
CA ASN A 268 9.02 -25.82 7.93
C ASN A 268 9.75 -26.37 9.19
N ASN A 269 10.67 -25.59 9.77
CA ASN A 269 11.43 -25.93 10.97
C ASN A 269 10.65 -25.67 12.28
N GLY A 270 9.40 -25.23 12.19
CA GLY A 270 8.53 -24.92 13.33
C GLY A 270 8.74 -23.54 13.94
N SER A 271 9.65 -22.72 13.40
CA SER A 271 9.75 -21.30 13.77
C SER A 271 8.58 -20.50 13.20
N ASN A 272 8.20 -19.44 13.91
CA ASN A 272 7.18 -18.51 13.46
C ASN A 272 7.68 -17.07 13.47
N ILE A 273 7.25 -16.30 12.47
CA ILE A 273 7.54 -14.88 12.33
C ILE A 273 6.21 -14.16 12.17
N THR A 274 6.06 -13.00 12.78
CA THR A 274 4.82 -12.23 12.69
C THR A 274 5.12 -10.81 12.28
N PHE A 275 4.45 -10.33 11.25
CA PHE A 275 4.51 -8.94 10.82
C PHE A 275 3.16 -8.27 11.01
N LYS A 276 3.21 -7.01 11.41
CA LYS A 276 2.03 -6.17 11.57
C LYS A 276 2.17 -4.93 10.70
N GLY A 277 1.08 -4.57 10.04
CA GLY A 277 0.97 -3.37 9.24
C GLY A 277 -0.10 -2.45 9.81
N HIS A 278 0.25 -1.19 10.05
CA HIS A 278 -0.71 -0.16 10.44
C HIS A 278 -0.86 0.84 9.29
N GLY A 279 -2.10 1.13 8.93
CA GLY A 279 -2.42 2.16 7.95
C GLY A 279 -3.51 3.07 8.45
N SER A 280 -3.31 4.37 8.30
CA SER A 280 -4.29 5.40 8.67
C SER A 280 -4.48 6.38 7.52
N PHE A 281 -5.72 6.77 7.26
CA PHE A 281 -6.03 7.78 6.26
C PHE A 281 -7.16 8.71 6.71
N ILE A 282 -6.98 10.01 6.47
CA ILE A 282 -7.97 11.04 6.77
C ILE A 282 -8.38 11.74 5.47
N THR A 283 -9.65 11.60 5.08
CA THR A 283 -10.26 12.36 3.98
C THR A 283 -11.12 13.53 4.51
N GLY A 284 -11.21 14.62 3.76
CA GLY A 284 -12.14 15.72 4.05
C GLY A 284 -13.51 15.51 3.42
N LYS A 285 -14.59 16.00 4.06
CA LYS A 285 -15.99 15.94 3.55
C LYS A 285 -16.20 16.63 2.20
N TYR A 286 -15.29 17.54 1.83
CA TYR A 286 -15.27 18.25 0.54
C TYR A 286 -14.05 17.89 -0.31
N ALA A 287 -13.22 16.94 0.13
CA ALA A 287 -12.16 16.42 -0.70
C ALA A 287 -12.77 15.53 -1.80
N GLN A 288 -12.10 15.43 -2.95
CA GLN A 288 -12.53 14.52 -4.02
C GLN A 288 -12.40 13.03 -3.64
N SER A 289 -11.90 12.70 -2.45
CA SER A 289 -11.78 11.34 -1.93
C SER A 289 -13.00 10.93 -1.13
N THR A 290 -13.72 9.92 -1.62
CA THR A 290 -14.87 9.32 -0.93
C THR A 290 -14.41 8.51 0.30
N PRO A 291 -15.31 8.21 1.26
CA PRO A 291 -15.00 7.33 2.39
C PRO A 291 -14.42 5.97 1.95
N GLU A 292 -14.94 5.39 0.87
CA GLU A 292 -14.45 4.13 0.30
C GLU A 292 -13.00 4.24 -0.17
N LYS A 293 -12.66 5.34 -0.84
CA LYS A 293 -11.27 5.62 -1.22
C LYS A 293 -10.37 5.80 0.00
N GLY A 294 -10.90 6.36 1.10
CA GLY A 294 -10.16 6.50 2.36
C GLY A 294 -9.84 5.15 3.00
N ALA A 295 -10.82 4.24 3.06
CA ALA A 295 -10.63 2.88 3.56
C ALA A 295 -9.61 2.09 2.72
N SER A 296 -9.73 2.16 1.39
CA SER A 296 -8.78 1.55 0.44
C SER A 296 -7.34 2.05 0.65
N LEU A 297 -7.15 3.36 0.83
CA LEU A 297 -5.82 3.94 1.08
C LEU A 297 -5.24 3.54 2.44
N ALA A 298 -6.07 3.51 3.50
CA ALA A 298 -5.64 3.01 4.80
C ALA A 298 -5.19 1.55 4.70
N LEU A 299 -5.89 0.71 3.92
CA LEU A 299 -5.53 -0.68 3.70
C LEU A 299 -4.20 -0.81 2.96
N GLN A 300 -4.00 -0.05 1.88
CA GLN A 300 -2.74 -0.02 1.14
C GLN A 300 -1.56 0.40 2.02
N TYR A 301 -1.76 1.37 2.92
CA TYR A 301 -0.74 1.77 3.89
C TYR A 301 -0.44 0.67 4.91
N ALA A 302 -1.46 -0.05 5.37
CA ALA A 302 -1.26 -1.19 6.26
C ALA A 302 -0.42 -2.29 5.58
N VAL A 303 -0.75 -2.65 4.34
CA VAL A 303 0.04 -3.65 3.56
C VAL A 303 1.45 -3.15 3.30
N SER A 304 1.64 -1.87 2.98
CA SER A 304 2.96 -1.28 2.77
C SER A 304 3.82 -1.31 4.04
N ALA A 305 3.25 -0.98 5.20
CA ALA A 305 3.93 -1.07 6.48
C ALA A 305 4.32 -2.52 6.83
N LEU A 306 3.47 -3.48 6.46
CA LEU A 306 3.77 -4.91 6.61
C LEU A 306 4.96 -5.33 5.74
N LEU A 307 5.00 -4.90 4.47
CA LEU A 307 6.14 -5.15 3.57
C LEU A 307 7.44 -4.52 4.08
N ASP A 308 7.40 -3.27 4.57
CA ASP A 308 8.58 -2.63 5.16
C ASP A 308 9.11 -3.43 6.36
N GLY A 309 8.22 -4.02 7.16
CA GLY A 309 8.59 -4.96 8.23
C GLY A 309 9.31 -6.22 7.70
N ILE A 310 8.78 -6.82 6.64
CA ILE A 310 9.39 -7.97 5.96
C ILE A 310 10.77 -7.61 5.40
N GLU A 311 10.88 -6.50 4.67
CA GLU A 311 12.14 -6.02 4.06
C GLU A 311 13.22 -5.81 5.12
N LYS A 312 12.87 -5.18 6.25
CA LYS A 312 13.80 -4.97 7.39
C LYS A 312 14.25 -6.26 8.05
N SER A 313 13.50 -7.34 7.85
CA SER A 313 13.69 -8.64 8.50
C SER A 313 13.98 -9.76 7.50
N ARG A 314 14.46 -9.43 6.29
CA ARG A 314 14.75 -10.39 5.21
C ARG A 314 15.69 -11.52 5.60
N ASN A 315 16.63 -11.22 6.49
CA ASN A 315 17.55 -12.21 7.04
C ASN A 315 16.86 -13.31 7.87
N LEU A 316 15.60 -13.10 8.29
CA LEU A 316 14.82 -14.13 8.97
C LEU A 316 14.27 -15.18 7.99
N PHE A 317 14.14 -14.84 6.70
CA PHE A 317 13.61 -15.76 5.69
C PHE A 317 14.69 -16.59 5.00
N VAL A 318 15.91 -16.09 4.94
CA VAL A 318 17.04 -16.75 4.28
C VAL A 318 17.81 -17.55 5.33
N HIS A 319 17.66 -18.87 5.28
CA HIS A 319 18.41 -19.84 6.07
C HIS A 319 19.36 -20.64 5.19
#